data_AF-A0A8B6DCN2-F1
#
_entry.id   AF-A0A8B6DCN2-F1
#
_cell.length_a   1.000
_cell.length_b   1.000
_cell.length_c   1.000
_cell.angle_alpha   90.00
_cell.angle_beta   90.00
_cell.angle_gamma   90.00
#
_symmetry.space_group_name_H-M   'P 1'
#
loop_
_entity.id
_entity.type
_entity.pdbx_description
1 polymer ?
#
loop_
_entity_poly.entity_id
_entity_poly.type
_entity_poly.pdbx_seq_one_letter_code
_entity_poly.pdbx_strand_id
1 'polypeptide(L)' 'MINNGRKTPMMFVDIESVNRFNERVNDDYTKVFIPFFASLLNMPTNRIVIKYHDAKVPDFGVVRQAPEFKSAEHYIALKE' A
#
# COMPACT_ATOMS: atom_id res chain seq x y z
N MET A 1 -19.75 -0.13 5.47
CA MET A 1 -19.16 1.03 6.18
C MET A 1 -20.22 2.10 6.35
N ILE A 2 -20.09 2.98 7.36
CA ILE A 2 -21.00 4.12 7.54
C ILE A 2 -20.25 5.37 7.07
N ASN A 3 -20.85 6.12 6.15
CA ASN A 3 -20.35 7.40 5.68
C ASN A 3 -21.42 8.46 5.90
N ASN A 4 -21.10 9.51 6.66
CA ASN A 4 -22.02 10.59 6.99
C ASN A 4 -23.38 10.05 7.49
N GLY A 5 -23.36 9.04 8.38
CA GLY A 5 -24.54 8.42 8.95
C GLY A 5 -25.32 7.47 8.03
N ARG A 6 -24.91 7.29 6.76
CA ARG A 6 -25.57 6.39 5.81
C ARG A 6 -24.79 5.09 5.59
N LYS A 7 -25.53 3.97 5.56
CA LYS A 7 -25.02 2.65 5.17
C LYS A 7 -25.10 2.48 3.65
N THR A 8 -24.31 3.28 2.93
CA THR A 8 -24.17 3.17 1.47
C THR A 8 -22.82 2.56 1.12
N PRO A 9 -22.70 1.85 -0.02
CA PRO A 9 -21.42 1.34 -0.49
C PRO A 9 -20.36 2.45 -0.55
N MET A 10 -19.19 2.15 -0.01
CA MET A 10 -18.03 3.04 0.07
C MET A 10 -16.78 2.18 0.21
N MET A 11 -15.67 2.68 -0.31
CA MET A 11 -14.36 2.07 -0.21
C MET A 11 -13.36 3.05 0.41
N PHE A 12 -12.57 2.55 1.34
CA PHE A 12 -11.36 3.21 1.84
C PHE A 12 -10.17 2.36 1.43
N VAL A 13 -9.19 3.00 0.81
CA VAL A 13 -7.96 2.35 0.35
C VAL A 13 -6.79 3.02 1.02
N ASP A 14 -6.05 2.28 1.83
CA ASP A 14 -4.74 2.70 2.31
C ASP A 14 -3.70 2.15 1.34
N ILE A 15 -2.90 3.03 0.74
CA ILE A 15 -1.80 2.66 -0.15
C ILE A 15 -0.51 3.12 0.50
N GLU A 16 0.33 2.15 0.85
CA GLU A 16 1.65 2.40 1.45
C GLU A 16 2.76 2.13 0.44
N SER A 17 3.77 2.99 0.43
CA SER A 17 4.95 2.81 -0.40
C SER A 17 6.16 3.51 0.21
N VAL A 18 7.34 3.22 -0.32
CA VAL A 18 8.59 3.82 0.13
C VAL A 18 9.09 4.84 -0.89
N ASN A 19 9.21 6.10 -0.46
CA ASN A 19 9.69 7.22 -1.27
C ASN A 19 8.90 7.41 -2.58
N ARG A 20 7.58 7.20 -2.56
CA ARG A 20 6.72 7.35 -3.74
C ARG A 20 5.61 8.36 -3.55
N PHE A 21 5.17 8.62 -2.33
CA PHE A 21 4.01 9.47 -2.09
C PHE A 21 4.42 10.81 -1.50
N ASN A 22 3.86 11.87 -2.06
CA ASN A 22 3.97 13.24 -1.54
C ASN A 22 2.84 14.08 -2.15
N GLU A 23 2.59 15.25 -1.57
CA GLU A 23 1.48 16.13 -1.97
C GLU A 23 1.48 16.51 -3.45
N ARG A 24 2.64 16.48 -4.14
CA ARG A 24 2.74 16.85 -5.56
C ARG A 24 2.35 15.72 -6.51
N VAL A 25 2.60 14.47 -6.13
CA VAL A 25 2.40 13.30 -7.02
C VAL A 25 1.15 12.50 -6.69
N ASN A 26 0.61 12.64 -5.48
CA ASN A 26 -0.56 11.91 -5.02
C ASN A 26 -1.81 12.18 -5.90
N ASP A 27 -1.94 13.39 -6.44
CA ASP A 27 -3.04 13.74 -7.34
C ASP A 27 -3.02 12.91 -8.63
N ASP A 28 -1.84 12.62 -9.17
CA ASP A 28 -1.71 11.84 -10.40
C ASP A 28 -2.05 10.36 -10.16
N TYR A 29 -1.64 9.81 -9.01
CA TYR A 29 -2.09 8.48 -8.59
C TYR A 29 -3.61 8.45 -8.38
N THR A 30 -4.18 9.49 -7.80
CA THR A 30 -5.63 9.59 -7.52
C THR A 30 -6.44 9.56 -8.81
N LYS A 31 -5.98 10.27 -9.86
CA LYS A 31 -6.60 10.28 -11.19
C LYS A 31 -6.62 8.90 -11.86
N VAL A 32 -5.75 7.98 -11.46
CA VAL A 32 -5.70 6.61 -12.00
C VAL A 32 -6.51 5.65 -11.14
N PHE A 33 -6.27 5.64 -9.83
CA PHE A 33 -6.85 4.64 -8.93
C PHE A 33 -8.33 4.86 -8.66
N ILE A 34 -8.79 6.10 -8.51
CA ILE A 34 -10.22 6.36 -8.25
C ILE A 34 -11.09 5.86 -9.42
N PRO A 35 -10.79 6.20 -10.70
CA PRO A 35 -11.57 5.67 -11.82
C PRO A 35 -11.48 4.14 -11.94
N PHE A 36 -10.32 3.56 -11.66
CA PHE A 36 -10.14 2.11 -11.64
C PHE A 36 -11.08 1.43 -10.64
N PHE A 37 -11.08 1.85 -9.38
CA PHE A 37 -11.94 1.28 -8.35
C PHE A 37 -13.43 1.58 -8.61
N ALA A 38 -13.74 2.78 -9.10
CA ALA A 38 -15.11 3.16 -9.45
C ALA A 38 -15.69 2.25 -10.52
N SER A 39 -14.91 1.98 -11.57
CA SER A 39 -15.29 1.07 -12.66
C SER A 39 -15.43 -0.36 -12.17
N LEU A 40 -14.43 -0.88 -11.46
CA LEU A 40 -14.39 -2.26 -10.98
C LEU A 40 -15.58 -2.60 -10.06
N LEU A 41 -15.98 -1.66 -9.20
CA LEU A 41 -16.98 -1.88 -8.16
C LEU A 41 -18.35 -1.28 -8.51
N ASN A 42 -18.48 -0.70 -9.70
CA ASN A 42 -19.66 0.06 -10.12
C ASN A 42 -20.09 1.09 -9.05
N MET A 43 -19.13 1.88 -8.58
CA MET A 43 -19.29 2.82 -7.46
C MET A 43 -18.99 4.26 -7.90
N PRO A 44 -19.74 5.26 -7.40
CA PRO A 44 -19.40 6.66 -7.62
C PRO A 44 -18.00 7.01 -7.08
N THR A 45 -17.26 7.84 -7.81
CA THR A 45 -15.88 8.25 -7.46
C THR A 45 -15.81 8.95 -6.09
N ASN A 46 -16.82 9.73 -5.73
CA ASN A 46 -16.92 10.40 -4.42
C ASN A 46 -17.18 9.46 -3.23
N ARG A 47 -17.29 8.15 -3.48
CA ARG A 47 -17.40 7.11 -2.44
C ARG A 47 -16.13 6.29 -2.27
N ILE A 48 -15.06 6.67 -2.98
CA ILE A 48 -13.74 6.06 -2.86
C ILE A 48 -12.83 7.10 -2.22
N VAL A 49 -12.26 6.74 -1.08
CA VAL A 49 -11.27 7.56 -0.37
C VAL A 49 -9.95 6.81 -0.39
N ILE A 50 -8.91 7.46 -0.91
CA ILE A 50 -7.56 6.90 -0.93
C ILE A 50 -6.69 7.70 0.03
N LYS A 51 -5.97 7.01 0.88
CA LYS A 51 -4.98 7.58 1.78
C LYS A 51 -3.61 7.04 1.39
N TYR A 52 -2.72 7.96 1.07
CA TYR A 52 -1.35 7.65 0.70
C TYR A 52 -0.44 7.76 1.91
N HIS A 53 0.35 6.71 2.13
CA HIS A 53 1.29 6.59 3.22
C HIS A 53 2.70 6.42 2.64
N ASP A 54 3.51 7.47 2.72
CA ASP A 54 4.94 7.34 2.44
C ASP A 54 5.63 6.83 3.70
N ALA A 55 5.99 5.56 3.67
CA ALA A 55 6.66 4.87 4.77
C ALA A 55 8.17 4.83 4.50
N LYS A 56 8.95 4.73 5.58
CA LYS A 56 10.40 4.69 5.47
C LYS A 56 10.83 3.24 5.23
N VAL A 57 11.98 3.07 4.58
CA VAL A 57 12.59 1.73 4.37
C VAL A 57 12.61 0.86 5.65
N PRO A 58 12.95 1.40 6.85
CA PRO A 58 12.97 0.60 8.08
C PRO A 58 11.59 0.14 8.57
N ASP A 59 10.50 0.79 8.11
CA ASP A 59 9.13 0.44 8.52
C ASP A 59 8.65 -0.85 7.82
N PHE A 60 9.29 -1.24 6.71
CA PHE A 60 9.00 -2.47 6.01
C PHE A 60 10.05 -3.55 6.31
N GLY A 61 9.59 -4.64 6.91
CA GLY A 61 10.33 -5.89 6.95
C GLY A 61 10.36 -6.53 5.56
N VAL A 62 11.38 -6.22 4.77
CA VAL A 62 11.65 -7.00 3.56
C VAL A 62 12.42 -8.24 4.01
N VAL A 63 11.85 -9.44 3.82
CA VAL A 63 12.68 -10.65 3.82
C VAL A 63 13.68 -10.45 2.71
N ARG A 64 14.91 -10.04 3.06
CA ARG A 64 16.04 -10.12 2.15
C ARG A 64 16.16 -11.60 1.82
N GLN A 65 15.62 -12.03 0.68
CA GLN A 65 16.11 -13.27 0.08
C GLN A 65 17.61 -13.05 -0.04
N ALA A 66 18.38 -13.79 0.75
CA ALA A 66 19.82 -13.71 0.65
C ALA A 66 20.17 -13.99 -0.82
N PRO A 67 20.98 -13.15 -1.47
CA PRO A 67 21.43 -13.40 -2.82
C PRO A 67 22.28 -14.68 -2.76
N GLU A 68 21.64 -15.82 -3.01
CA GLU A 68 22.23 -17.15 -2.97
C GLU A 68 22.93 -17.49 -1.65
N PHE A 69 22.23 -18.15 -0.71
CA PHE A 69 22.92 -18.97 0.29
C PHE A 69 23.71 -20.06 -0.44
N LYS A 70 24.98 -19.77 -0.75
CA LYS A 70 25.92 -20.67 -1.42
C LYS A 70 26.67 -21.63 -0.49
N SER A 71 26.38 -21.65 0.82
CA SER A 71 26.75 -22.79 1.67
C SER A 71 25.94 -22.83 2.98
N ALA A 72 25.66 -24.05 3.44
CA ALA A 72 24.91 -24.35 4.67
C ALA A 72 25.67 -23.99 5.97
N GLU A 73 26.93 -23.59 5.87
CA GLU A 73 27.85 -23.39 7.00
C GLU A 73 27.56 -22.11 7.81
N HIS A 74 26.85 -21.14 7.23
CA HIS A 74 26.60 -19.83 7.87
C HIS A 74 25.43 -19.82 8.87
N TYR A 75 24.64 -20.89 8.96
CA TYR A 75 23.55 -20.99 9.93
C TYR A 75 23.99 -21.39 11.34
N ILE A 76 25.19 -21.95 11.50
CA ILE A 76 25.66 -22.49 12.78
C ILE A 76 26.10 -21.37 13.73
N ALA A 77 26.57 -20.23 13.22
CA ALA A 77 27.06 -19.12 14.04
C ALA A 77 25.98 -18.20 14.65
N LEU A 78 24.69 -18.46 14.39
CA LEU A 78 23.58 -17.67 14.95
C LEU A 78 22.87 -18.38 16.12
N LYS A 79 23.43 -19.48 16.62
CA LYS A 79 22.86 -20.27 17.74
C LYS A 79 23.75 -20.39 18.97
N GLU A 80 24.88 -19.68 19.02
CA GLU A 80 25.64 -19.42 20.25
C GLU A 80 25.48 -17.95 20.64
#